data_AF-A0A9D5NMI8-F1
#
_entry.id   AF-A0A9D5NMI8-F1
#
_cell.length_a   1.000
_cell.length_b   1.000
_cell.length_c   1.000
_cell.angle_alpha   90.00
_cell.angle_beta   90.00
_cell.angle_gamma   90.00
#
_symmetry.space_group_name_H-M   'P 1'
#
loop_
_entity.id
_entity.type
_entity.pdbx_description
1 polymer ?
#
loop_
_entity_poly.entity_id
_entity_poly.type
_entity_poly.pdbx_seq_one_letter_code
_entity_poly.pdbx_strand_id
1 'polypeptide(L)' 'MAKKVTTKKPMFGNNRPFSLKTSRKIQKPNLQTVTVNGEKVKMSAREAKRFKKTEEVA' A
#
# COMPACT_ATOMS: atom_id res chain seq x y z
N MET A 1 12.49 -5.90 -11.20
CA MET A 1 11.35 -5.16 -10.59
C MET A 1 11.59 -5.05 -9.08
N ALA A 2 11.34 -3.90 -8.45
CA ALA A 2 11.62 -3.70 -7.02
C ALA A 2 10.86 -4.71 -6.13
N LYS A 3 11.56 -5.30 -5.15
CA LYS A 3 11.03 -6.33 -4.25
C LYS A 3 9.94 -5.74 -3.35
N LYS A 4 8.80 -6.45 -3.21
CA LYS A 4 7.73 -6.05 -2.30
C LYS A 4 8.13 -6.43 -0.87
N VAL A 5 8.30 -5.41 -0.02
CA VAL A 5 8.66 -5.60 1.39
C VAL A 5 7.43 -5.57 2.30
N THR A 6 6.36 -4.86 1.89
CA THR A 6 5.13 -4.78 2.70
C THR A 6 4.38 -6.12 2.77
N THR A 7 3.97 -6.50 3.98
CA THR A 7 3.14 -7.68 4.25
C THR A 7 1.66 -7.46 3.94
N LYS A 8 1.25 -6.21 3.65
CA LYS A 8 -0.16 -5.88 3.38
C LYS A 8 -0.64 -6.57 2.11
N LYS A 9 -1.71 -7.35 2.28
CA LYS A 9 -2.44 -8.03 1.20
C LYS A 9 -3.58 -7.14 0.70
N PRO A 10 -3.97 -7.24 -0.58
CA PRO A 10 -5.19 -6.61 -1.06
C PRO A 10 -6.40 -7.23 -0.35
N MET A 11 -7.37 -6.39 0.01
CA MET A 11 -8.61 -6.83 0.65
C MET A 11 -9.74 -6.89 -0.38
N PHE A 12 -10.74 -7.72 -0.12
CA PHE A 12 -11.95 -7.80 -0.93
C PHE A 12 -13.12 -7.22 -0.15
N GLY A 13 -13.92 -6.39 -0.81
CA GLY A 13 -15.13 -5.82 -0.24
C GLY A 13 -16.28 -5.89 -1.24
N ASN A 14 -17.47 -5.56 -0.78
CA ASN A 14 -18.64 -5.44 -1.65
C ASN A 14 -18.78 -3.98 -2.10
N ASN A 15 -19.11 -3.78 -3.37
CA ASN A 15 -19.54 -2.51 -3.92
C ASN A 15 -21.07 -2.54 -4.00
N ARG A 16 -21.73 -1.98 -2.98
CA ARG A 16 -23.19 -1.97 -2.88
C ARG A 16 -23.71 -0.58 -3.25
N PRO A 17 -24.40 -0.43 -4.40
CA PRO A 17 -25.10 0.80 -4.74
C PRO A 17 -26.41 0.90 -3.96
N PHE A 18 -27.07 2.07 -4.04
CA PHE A 18 -28.39 2.31 -3.43
C PHE A 18 -29.45 1.30 -3.89
N SER A 19 -29.36 0.81 -5.14
CA SER A 19 -30.24 -0.21 -5.73
C SER A 19 -29.95 -1.66 -5.28
N LEU A 20 -29.10 -1.87 -4.27
CA LEU A 20 -28.74 -3.17 -3.67
C LEU A 20 -28.07 -4.21 -4.58
N LYS A 21 -27.74 -3.85 -5.83
CA LYS A 21 -27.03 -4.69 -6.79
C LYS A 21 -25.55 -4.80 -6.43
N THR A 22 -25.20 -5.73 -5.54
CA THR A 22 -23.82 -5.86 -5.04
C THR A 22 -22.88 -6.48 -6.07
N SER A 23 -21.68 -5.91 -6.22
CA SER A 23 -20.56 -6.54 -6.93
C SER A 23 -19.33 -6.66 -6.02
N ARG A 24 -18.35 -7.49 -6.37
CA ARG A 24 -17.10 -7.62 -5.61
C ARG A 24 -16.07 -6.60 -6.08
N LYS A 25 -15.43 -5.88 -5.16
CA LYS A 25 -14.31 -4.97 -5.44
C LYS A 25 -13.05 -5.36 -4.67
N ILE A 26 -11.91 -5.10 -5.29
CA ILE A 26 -10.59 -5.31 -4.68
C ILE A 26 -10.07 -3.95 -4.20
N GLN A 27 -9.71 -3.87 -2.92
CA GLN A 27 -9.01 -2.73 -2.35
C GLN A 27 -7.51 -3.03 -2.38
N LYS A 28 -6.82 -2.45 -3.37
CA LYS A 28 -5.38 -2.60 -3.52
C LYS A 28 -4.65 -1.58 -2.62
N PRO A 29 -3.64 -1.98 -1.84
CA PRO A 29 -2.79 -1.03 -1.14
C PRO A 29 -2.03 -0.16 -2.15
N ASN A 30 -1.89 1.13 -1.87
CA ASN A 30 -1.09 2.04 -2.69
C ASN A 30 0.40 1.74 -2.46
N LEU A 31 1.01 1.00 -3.39
CA LEU A 31 2.41 0.59 -3.35
C LEU A 31 3.27 1.62 -4.08
N GLN A 32 4.30 2.12 -3.40
CA GLN A 32 5.27 3.07 -3.94
C GLN A 32 6.66 2.43 -3.93
N THR A 33 7.47 2.74 -4.94
CA THR A 33 8.90 2.41 -4.96
C THR A 33 9.67 3.47 -4.20
N VAL A 34 10.37 3.07 -3.16
CA VAL A 34 11.19 3.94 -2.31
C VAL A 34 12.61 3.37 -2.25
N THR A 35 13.60 4.23 -2.21
CA THR A 35 14.99 3.84 -2.02
C THR A 35 15.27 3.75 -0.53
N VAL A 36 15.69 2.59 -0.04
CA VAL A 36 16.08 2.37 1.36
C VAL A 36 17.49 1.81 1.33
N ASN A 37 18.44 2.45 2.00
CA ASN A 37 19.85 2.02 2.05
C ASN A 37 20.49 1.74 0.67
N GLY A 38 20.12 2.53 -0.35
CA GLY A 38 20.63 2.37 -1.72
C GLY A 38 19.85 1.38 -2.60
N GLU A 39 18.95 0.57 -2.03
CA GLU A 39 18.14 -0.40 -2.79
C GLU A 39 16.71 0.09 -3.05
N LYS A 40 16.16 -0.22 -4.22
CA LYS A 40 14.77 0.10 -4.59
C LYS A 40 13.81 -0.97 -4.10
N VAL A 41 12.91 -0.62 -3.17
CA VAL A 41 11.91 -1.51 -2.58
C VAL A 41 10.49 -0.96 -2.73
N LYS A 42 9.51 -1.87 -2.85
CA LYS A 42 8.07 -1.54 -2.90
C LYS A 42 7.47 -1.65 -1.51
N MET A 43 6.93 -0.53 -1.01
CA MET A 43 6.26 -0.42 0.29
C MET A 43 4.93 0.31 0.15
N SER A 44 4.04 0.21 1.13
CA SER A 44 2.80 1.00 1.09
C SER A 44 3.07 2.47 1.38
N ALA A 45 2.26 3.38 0.83
CA ALA A 45 2.42 4.82 1.02
C ALA A 45 2.45 5.26 2.51
N ARG A 46 1.70 4.57 3.39
CA ARG A 46 1.74 4.84 4.85
C ARG A 46 3.04 4.39 5.49
N GLU A 47 3.56 3.24 5.08
CA GLU A 47 4.85 2.75 5.58
C GLU A 47 5.97 3.70 5.12
N ALA A 48 5.98 4.08 3.84
CA ALA A 48 6.91 5.08 3.30
C ALA A 48 6.88 6.40 4.07
N LYS A 49 5.68 6.92 4.37
CA LYS A 49 5.53 8.14 5.17
C LYS A 49 6.13 7.97 6.58
N ARG A 50 5.93 6.81 7.21
CA ARG A 50 6.48 6.53 8.55
C ARG A 50 8.01 6.44 8.51
N PHE A 51 8.57 5.78 7.50
CA PHE A 51 10.02 5.69 7.31
C PHE A 51 10.65 7.07 7.21
N LYS A 52 10.16 7.92 6.29
CA LYS A 52 10.66 9.31 6.14
C LYS A 52 10.60 10.10 7.44
N LYS A 53 9.50 10.00 8.19
CA LYS A 53 9.35 10.69 9.48
C LYS A 53 10.31 10.17 10.55
N THR A 54 10.70 8.89 10.48
CA THR A 54 11.65 8.30 11.43
C THR A 54 13.08 8.69 11.08
N GLU A 55 13.39 8.82 9.79
CA GLU A 55 14.67 9.36 9.28
C GLU A 55 14.85 10.86 9.60
N GLU A 56 13.80 11.67 9.53
CA GLU A 56 13.86 13.11 9.85
C GLU A 56 14.05 13.42 11.34
N VAL A 57 13.72 12.47 12.22
CA VAL A 57 13.79 12.62 13.69
C VAL A 57 15.08 11.99 14.26
N ALA A 58 15.84 11.27 13.43
CA ALA A 58 17.13 10.68 13.75
C ALA A 58 18.28 11.62 13.35
#